data_AF-A0A2V7JCF4-F1
#
_entry.id   AF-A0A2V7JCF4-F1
#
_cell.length_a   1.000
_cell.length_b   1.000
_cell.length_c   1.000
_cell.angle_alpha   90.00
_cell.angle_beta   90.00
_cell.angle_gamma   90.00
#
_symmetry.space_group_name_H-M   'P 1'
#
loop_
_entity.id
_entity.type
_entity.pdbx_description
1 polymer ?
#
loop_
_entity_poly.entity_id
_entity_poly.type
_entity_poly.pdbx_seq_one_letter_code
_entity_poly.pdbx_strand_id
1 'polypeptide(L)' 'MPHRFKGERTLMRIFIGESDKYRGKPLYEALLEHMRKKGLAGATVLRG' A
#
# COMPACT_ATOMS: atom_id res chain seq x y z
N MET A 1 4.98 -13.01 17.95
CA MET A 1 4.03 -14.07 17.53
C MET A 1 3.55 -13.76 16.11
N PRO A 2 3.76 -14.63 15.11
CA PRO A 2 3.24 -14.36 13.78
C PRO A 2 1.71 -14.48 13.84
N HIS A 3 1.01 -13.38 13.59
CA HIS A 3 -0.45 -13.39 13.51
C HIS A 3 -0.82 -14.28 12.32
N ARG A 4 -1.30 -15.49 12.63
CA ARG A 4 -1.72 -16.46 11.61
C ARG A 4 -2.94 -15.87 10.93
N PHE A 5 -2.69 -15.47 9.71
CA PHE A 5 -3.59 -14.81 8.81
C PHE A 5 -4.68 -15.80 8.33
N LYS A 6 -5.85 -15.84 8.99
CA LYS A 6 -7.00 -16.72 8.64
C LYS A 6 -7.97 -16.06 7.64
N GLY A 7 -8.64 -16.84 6.79
CA GLY A 7 -9.65 -16.40 5.82
C GLY A 7 -9.13 -16.16 4.39
N GLU A 8 -10.06 -15.97 3.44
CA GLU A 8 -9.74 -15.58 2.05
C GLU A 8 -9.08 -14.20 1.99
N ARG A 9 -8.17 -14.04 1.02
CA ARG A 9 -7.35 -12.84 0.88
C ARG A 9 -7.18 -12.49 -0.57
N THR A 10 -7.19 -11.19 -0.84
CA THR A 10 -6.92 -10.65 -2.17
C THR A 10 -5.57 -9.96 -2.17
N LEU A 11 -4.69 -10.38 -3.07
CA LEU A 11 -3.48 -9.62 -3.38
C LEU A 11 -3.86 -8.46 -4.32
N MET A 12 -3.89 -7.24 -3.78
CA MET A 12 -4.10 -6.04 -4.57
C MET A 12 -2.77 -5.51 -5.11
N ARG A 13 -2.70 -5.19 -6.40
CA ARG A 13 -1.57 -4.49 -7.03
C ARG A 13 -2.06 -3.15 -7.57
N ILE A 14 -1.32 -2.09 -7.26
CA ILE A 14 -1.60 -0.74 -7.75
C ILE A 14 -0.39 -0.33 -8.57
N PHE A 15 -0.62 0.02 -9.83
CA PHE A 15 0.40 0.55 -10.73
C PHE A 15 0.19 2.06 -10.85
N ILE A 16 1.26 2.81 -10.62
CA ILE A 16 1.29 4.28 -10.67
C ILE A 16 2.60 4.72 -11.31
N GLY A 17 2.62 5.94 -11.84
CA GLY A 17 3.85 6.56 -12.33
C GLY A 17 4.73 7.06 -11.18
N GLU A 18 6.05 7.07 -11.37
CA GLU A 18 7.00 7.59 -10.38
C GLU A 18 6.82 9.11 -10.14
N SER A 19 6.36 9.83 -11.16
CA SER A 19 6.09 11.27 -11.11
C SER A 19 4.73 11.62 -10.48
N ASP A 20 3.89 10.63 -10.18
CA ASP A 20 2.56 10.87 -9.62
C ASP A 20 2.65 11.45 -8.21
N LYS A 21 1.87 12.51 -7.98
CA LYS A 21 1.86 13.22 -6.70
C LYS A 21 0.44 13.40 -6.18
N TYR A 22 0.29 13.33 -4.87
CA TYR A 22 -0.93 13.66 -4.15
C TYR A 22 -0.63 14.67 -3.05
N ARG A 23 -1.27 15.84 -3.10
CA ARG A 23 -1.08 16.95 -2.15
C ARG A 23 0.40 17.33 -1.96
N GLY A 24 1.17 17.35 -3.04
CA GLY A 24 2.59 17.70 -3.04
C GLY A 24 3.55 16.59 -2.62
N LYS A 25 3.06 15.43 -2.17
CA LYS A 25 3.87 14.25 -1.85
C LYS A 25 3.80 13.20 -2.96
N PRO A 26 4.80 12.30 -3.10
CA PRO A 26 4.69 11.15 -4.00
C PRO A 26 3.44 10.32 -3.71
N LEU A 27 2.75 9.88 -4.75
CA LEU A 27 1.46 9.17 -4.62
C LEU A 27 1.61 7.85 -3.85
N TYR A 28 2.73 7.13 -4.03
CA TYR A 28 2.97 5.88 -3.30
C TYR A 28 3.01 6.09 -1.78
N GLU A 29 3.54 7.23 -1.30
CA GLU A 29 3.60 7.55 0.13
C GLU A 29 2.21 7.82 0.68
N ALA A 30 1.40 8.60 -0.05
CA ALA A 30 0.03 8.89 0.33
C ALA A 30 -0.82 7.61 0.42
N LEU A 31 -0.63 6.67 -0.51
CA LEU A 31 -1.28 5.36 -0.48
C LEU A 31 -0.86 4.54 0.74
N LEU A 32 0.44 4.48 1.05
CA LEU A 32 0.93 3.77 2.24
C LEU A 32 0.37 4.36 3.54
N GLU A 33 0.41 5.69 3.70
CA GLU A 33 -0.16 6.36 4.86
C GLU A 33 -1.65 6.03 5.02
N HIS A 34 -2.40 6.03 3.92
CA HIS A 34 -3.83 5.73 3.91
C HIS A 34 -4.13 4.26 4.24
N MET A 35 -3.39 3.33 3.64
CA MET A 35 -3.54 1.90 3.92
C MET A 35 -3.20 1.56 5.37
N ARG A 36 -2.18 2.20 5.94
CA ARG A 36 -1.81 2.08 7.35
C ARG A 36 -2.92 2.60 8.26
N LYS A 37 -3.51 3.76 7.96
CA LYS A 37 -4.66 4.32 8.71
C LYS A 37 -5.90 3.42 8.64
N LYS A 38 -6.12 2.74 7.51
CA LYS A 38 -7.20 1.77 7.35
C LYS A 38 -6.94 0.40 7.99
N GLY A 39 -5.75 0.14 8.53
CA GLY A 39 -5.43 -1.13 9.18
C GLY A 39 -5.32 -2.30 8.21
N LEU A 40 -4.89 -2.07 6.95
CA LEU A 40 -4.60 -3.17 6.03
C LEU A 40 -3.46 -4.04 6.57
N ALA A 41 -3.44 -5.32 6.17
CA ALA A 41 -2.46 -6.29 6.63
C ALA A 41 -0.99 -5.90 6.30
N GLY A 42 -0.79 -5.13 5.24
CA GLY A 42 0.51 -4.63 4.82
C GLY A 42 0.50 -4.19 3.35
N ALA A 43 1.57 -3.53 2.93
CA ALA A 43 1.81 -3.15 1.55
C ALA A 43 3.32 -3.11 1.28
N THR A 44 3.71 -3.43 0.05
CA THR A 44 5.10 -3.40 -0.43
C THR A 44 5.16 -2.54 -1.69
N VAL A 45 6.15 -1.65 -1.76
CA VAL A 45 6.40 -0.81 -2.94
C VAL A 45 7.54 -1.40 -3.74
N LEU A 46 7.34 -1.52 -5.06
CA LEU A 46 8.36 -1.94 -6.00
C LEU A 46 8.59 -0.78 -6.99
N ARG A 47 9.84 -0.50 -7.33
CA ARG A 47 10.24 0.48 -8.35
C ARG A 47 11.00 -0.27 -9.44
N GLY A 48 10.66 -0.02 -10.70
CA GLY A 48 11.25 -0.65 -11.87
C GLY A 48 10.96 0.13 -13.13
#